data_AF-A0A563EI87-F1
#
_entry.id   AF-A0A563EI87-F1
#
_cell.length_a   1.000
_cell.length_b   1.000
_cell.length_c   1.000
_cell.angle_alpha   90.00
_cell.angle_beta   90.00
_cell.angle_gamma   90.00
#
_symmetry.space_group_name_H-M   'P 1'
#
loop_
_entity.id
_entity.type
_entity.pdbx_description
1 polymer ?
#
loop_
_entity_poly.entity_id
_entity_poly.type
_entity_poly.pdbx_seq_one_letter_code
_entity_poly.pdbx_strand_id
1 'polypeptide(L)'
;MRPAKPRTVKIALLLWIVAVVLQLASSMLTLLDLDQLRTDLLAEVSQGFPAESPVMKDRVVVAVLALLLGSGVLLALLQLGFASAMNKGKRWARLALVPLAAFGVVHAAIVFGALSSPLLAGLLAAAGVAVSAVVTSFLPASRVWFEGGRA
;
A
#
# COMPACT_ATOMS: atom_id res chain seq x y z
N MET A 1 -35.07 -6.48 1.97
CA MET A 1 -34.32 -5.76 0.93
C MET A 1 -33.10 -5.11 1.59
N ARG A 2 -31.88 -5.30 1.07
CA ARG A 2 -30.72 -4.55 1.60
C ARG A 2 -30.90 -3.07 1.26
N PRO A 3 -30.71 -2.13 2.20
CA PRO A 3 -30.81 -0.70 1.92
C PRO A 3 -29.86 -0.31 0.78
N ALA A 4 -30.31 0.61 -0.07
CA ALA A 4 -29.51 1.10 -1.20
C ALA A 4 -28.12 1.54 -0.72
N LYS A 5 -27.07 1.07 -1.41
CA LYS A 5 -25.68 1.27 -0.98
C LYS A 5 -25.37 2.78 -0.87
N PRO A 6 -24.97 3.29 0.31
CA PRO A 6 -24.71 4.71 0.50
C PRO A 6 -23.59 5.20 -0.41
N ARG A 7 -23.68 6.47 -0.84
CA ARG A 7 -22.64 7.13 -1.64
C ARG A 7 -21.27 7.08 -0.94
N THR A 8 -21.22 7.16 0.38
CA THR A 8 -19.97 7.08 1.17
C THR A 8 -19.24 5.75 0.99
N VAL A 9 -19.95 4.62 0.90
CA VAL A 9 -19.34 3.29 0.68
C VAL A 9 -18.87 3.13 -0.77
N LYS A 10 -19.49 3.83 -1.73
CA LYS A 10 -18.99 3.91 -3.12
C LYS A 10 -17.73 4.76 -3.21
N ILE A 11 -17.71 5.92 -2.54
CA ILE A 11 -16.53 6.81 -2.47
C ILE A 11 -15.36 6.10 -1.79
N ALA A 12 -15.58 5.42 -0.65
CA ALA A 12 -14.53 4.67 0.03
C ALA A 12 -13.95 3.56 -0.86
N LEU A 13 -14.79 2.84 -1.62
CA LEU A 13 -14.32 1.85 -2.58
C LEU A 13 -13.49 2.49 -3.70
N LEU A 14 -13.93 3.63 -4.24
CA LEU A 14 -13.19 4.35 -5.27
C LEU A 14 -11.82 4.81 -4.75
N LEU A 15 -11.76 5.34 -3.53
CA LEU A 15 -10.50 5.74 -2.89
C LEU A 15 -9.56 4.53 -2.71
N TRP A 16 -10.07 3.37 -2.30
CA TRP A 16 -9.25 2.15 -2.25
C TRP A 16 -8.72 1.74 -3.62
N ILE A 17 -9.54 1.82 -4.67
CA ILE A 17 -9.10 1.52 -6.04
C ILE A 17 -8.01 2.51 -6.47
N VAL A 18 -8.20 3.81 -6.23
CA VAL A 18 -7.20 4.84 -6.56
C VAL A 18 -5.89 4.60 -5.79
N ALA A 19 -5.96 4.28 -4.49
CA ALA A 19 -4.77 3.95 -3.70
C ALA A 19 -4.02 2.73 -4.27
N VAL A 20 -4.75 1.66 -4.61
CA VAL A 20 -4.18 0.45 -5.22
C VAL A 20 -3.55 0.75 -6.57
N VAL A 21 -4.21 1.53 -7.42
CA VAL A 21 -3.68 1.92 -8.74
C VAL A 21 -2.41 2.75 -8.59
N LEU A 22 -2.40 3.74 -7.70
CA LEU A 22 -1.22 4.56 -7.43
C LEU A 22 -0.06 3.71 -6.90
N GLN A 23 -0.34 2.79 -5.98
CA GLN A 23 0.66 1.89 -5.41
C GLN A 23 1.25 0.96 -6.47
N LEU A 24 0.42 0.32 -7.31
CA LEU A 24 0.88 -0.54 -8.40
C LEU A 24 1.62 0.24 -9.49
N ALA A 25 1.15 1.42 -9.86
CA ALA A 25 1.82 2.28 -10.83
C ALA A 25 3.20 2.70 -10.32
N SER A 26 3.30 3.09 -9.04
CA SER A 26 4.58 3.43 -8.42
C SER A 26 5.53 2.24 -8.42
N SER A 27 5.07 1.05 -7.99
CA SER A 27 5.86 -0.17 -8.05
C SER A 27 6.32 -0.51 -9.47
N MET A 28 5.46 -0.30 -10.47
CA MET A 28 5.80 -0.53 -11.88
C MET A 28 6.86 0.44 -12.37
N LEU A 29 6.74 1.73 -12.03
CA LEU A 29 7.77 2.73 -12.34
C LEU A 29 9.11 2.39 -11.67
N THR A 30 9.07 1.92 -10.42
CA THR A 30 10.27 1.45 -9.71
C THR A 30 10.90 0.22 -10.38
N LEU A 31 10.10 -0.66 -11.00
CA LEU A 31 10.60 -1.78 -11.79
C LEU A 31 11.27 -1.34 -13.10
N LEU A 32 10.81 -0.24 -13.71
CA LEU A 32 11.45 0.32 -14.90
C LEU A 32 12.84 0.89 -14.61
N ASP A 33 13.03 1.44 -13.40
CA ASP A 33 14.31 1.99 -12.93
C ASP A 33 15.07 1.03 -12.00
N LEU A 34 14.79 -0.28 -12.09
CA LEU A 34 15.32 -1.28 -11.17
C LEU A 34 16.85 -1.34 -11.14
N ASP A 35 17.49 -1.17 -12.31
CA ASP A 35 18.95 -1.21 -12.42
C ASP A 35 19.60 -0.04 -11.67
N GLN A 36 19.06 1.18 -11.86
CA GLN A 36 19.52 2.36 -11.15
C GLN A 36 19.34 2.19 -9.64
N LEU A 37 18.16 1.70 -9.23
CA LEU A 37 17.84 1.46 -7.83
C LEU A 37 18.78 0.43 -7.19
N ARG A 38 19.11 -0.64 -7.93
CA ARG A 38 20.07 -1.66 -7.49
C ARG A 38 21.46 -1.06 -7.33
N THR A 39 21.90 -0.21 -8.25
CA THR A 39 23.20 0.48 -8.15
C THR A 39 23.26 1.38 -6.93
N ASP A 40 22.23 2.18 -6.68
CA ASP A 40 22.16 3.08 -5.53
C ASP A 40 22.16 2.30 -4.21
N LEU A 41 21.36 1.23 -4.11
CA LEU A 41 21.35 0.32 -2.95
C LEU A 41 22.69 -0.39 -2.75
N LEU A 42 23.36 -0.81 -3.83
CA LEU A 42 24.67 -1.46 -3.74
C LEU A 42 25.73 -0.47 -3.22
N ALA A 43 25.67 0.80 -3.65
CA ALA A 43 26.55 1.85 -3.15
C ALA A 43 26.34 2.06 -1.64
N GLU A 44 25.09 2.16 -1.19
CA GLU A 44 24.72 2.33 0.21
C GLU A 44 25.19 1.15 1.07
N VAL A 45 24.90 -0.09 0.66
CA VAL A 45 25.33 -1.31 1.36
C VAL A 45 26.87 -1.42 1.38
N SER A 46 27.54 -1.00 0.31
CA SER A 46 29.00 -1.02 0.25
C SER A 46 29.64 -0.02 1.20
N GLN A 47 29.01 1.14 1.42
CA GLN A 47 29.45 2.13 2.40
C GLN A 47 29.19 1.67 3.84
N GLY A 48 28.03 1.08 4.12
CA GLY A 48 27.67 0.59 5.45
C GLY A 48 28.43 -0.67 5.87
N PHE A 49 28.77 -1.55 4.92
CA PHE A 49 29.41 -2.84 5.17
C PHE A 49 30.67 -3.04 4.31
N PRO A 50 31.73 -2.22 4.46
CA PRO A 50 32.87 -2.24 3.55
C PRO A 50 33.60 -3.59 3.54
N ALA A 51 33.71 -4.26 4.69
CA ALA A 51 34.40 -5.54 4.86
C ALA A 51 33.66 -6.77 4.30
N GLU A 52 32.39 -6.63 3.93
CA GLU A 52 31.59 -7.74 3.40
C GLU A 52 31.96 -8.09 1.96
N SER A 53 31.82 -9.38 1.63
CA SER A 53 32.11 -9.88 0.29
C SER A 53 31.15 -9.26 -0.76
N PRO A 54 31.61 -9.01 -2.00
CA PRO A 54 30.75 -8.48 -3.06
C PRO A 54 29.50 -9.34 -3.33
N VAL A 55 29.64 -10.67 -3.21
CA VAL A 55 28.53 -11.62 -3.39
C VAL A 55 27.48 -11.46 -2.28
N MET A 56 27.92 -11.23 -1.03
CA MET A 56 26.98 -11.02 0.07
C MET A 56 26.22 -9.70 -0.09
N LYS A 57 26.93 -8.62 -0.47
CA LYS A 57 26.31 -7.31 -0.73
C LYS A 57 25.24 -7.41 -1.80
N ASP A 58 25.52 -8.09 -2.91
CA ASP A 58 24.54 -8.26 -3.98
C ASP A 58 23.31 -9.06 -3.54
N ARG A 59 23.50 -10.14 -2.78
CA ARG A 59 22.38 -10.92 -2.20
C ARG A 59 21.51 -10.09 -1.28
N VAL A 60 22.11 -9.23 -0.46
CA VAL A 60 21.38 -8.32 0.43
C VAL A 60 20.56 -7.34 -0.39
N VAL A 61 21.14 -6.72 -1.43
CA VAL A 61 20.42 -5.79 -2.31
C VAL A 61 19.23 -6.47 -2.98
N VAL A 62 19.44 -7.66 -3.57
CA VAL A 62 18.34 -8.43 -4.20
C VAL A 62 17.26 -8.78 -3.19
N ALA A 63 17.62 -9.21 -1.97
CA ALA A 63 16.65 -9.53 -0.92
C ALA A 63 15.84 -8.30 -0.49
N VAL A 64 16.50 -7.15 -0.33
CA VAL A 64 15.85 -5.87 0.00
C VAL A 64 14.88 -5.46 -1.11
N LEU A 65 15.32 -5.48 -2.36
CA LEU A 65 14.46 -5.15 -3.51
C LEU A 65 13.25 -6.08 -3.61
N ALA A 66 13.46 -7.39 -3.49
CA ALA A 66 12.39 -8.37 -3.51
C ALA A 66 11.39 -8.16 -2.36
N LEU A 67 11.89 -7.83 -1.16
CA LEU A 67 11.05 -7.55 -0.01
C LEU A 67 10.24 -6.26 -0.20
N LEU A 68 10.87 -5.16 -0.64
CA LEU A 68 10.21 -3.86 -0.81
C LEU A 68 9.13 -3.91 -1.90
N LEU A 69 9.49 -4.43 -3.09
CA LEU A 69 8.57 -4.53 -4.22
C LEU A 69 7.50 -5.60 -3.98
N GLY A 70 7.90 -6.77 -3.47
CA GLY A 70 6.99 -7.88 -3.20
C GLY A 70 5.95 -7.53 -2.13
N SER A 71 6.38 -6.91 -1.02
CA SER A 71 5.45 -6.46 0.03
C SER A 71 4.51 -5.36 -0.46
N GLY A 72 4.99 -4.44 -1.30
CA GLY A 72 4.16 -3.40 -1.91
C GLY A 72 3.04 -3.98 -2.77
N VAL A 73 3.36 -4.95 -3.64
CA VAL A 73 2.34 -5.62 -4.48
C VAL A 73 1.38 -6.44 -3.62
N LEU A 74 1.89 -7.18 -2.64
CA LEU A 74 1.06 -7.99 -1.73
C LEU A 74 0.05 -7.12 -0.96
N LEU A 75 0.50 -5.98 -0.41
CA LEU A 75 -0.36 -5.03 0.27
C LEU A 75 -1.47 -4.50 -0.65
N ALA A 76 -1.13 -4.13 -1.88
CA ALA A 76 -2.10 -3.64 -2.86
C ALA A 76 -3.19 -4.70 -3.16
N LEU A 77 -2.80 -5.96 -3.35
CA LEU A 77 -3.73 -7.07 -3.58
C LEU A 77 -4.63 -7.34 -2.38
N LEU A 78 -4.07 -7.32 -1.16
CA LEU A 78 -4.85 -7.47 0.07
C LEU A 78 -5.86 -6.33 0.19
N GLN A 79 -5.42 -5.07 0.07
CA GLN A 79 -6.30 -3.90 0.11
C GLN A 79 -7.44 -4.01 -0.89
N LEU A 80 -7.17 -4.42 -2.14
CA LEU A 80 -8.20 -4.63 -3.16
C LEU A 80 -9.20 -5.74 -2.77
N GLY A 81 -8.70 -6.86 -2.25
CA GLY A 81 -9.53 -7.97 -1.79
C GLY A 81 -10.45 -7.57 -0.63
N PHE A 82 -9.91 -6.87 0.37
CA PHE A 82 -10.69 -6.38 1.49
C PHE A 82 -11.64 -5.23 1.10
N ALA A 83 -11.25 -4.34 0.20
CA ALA A 83 -12.14 -3.31 -0.34
C ALA A 83 -13.32 -3.94 -1.10
N SER A 84 -13.07 -5.03 -1.84
CA SER A 84 -14.11 -5.84 -2.49
C SER A 84 -15.02 -6.54 -1.48
N ALA A 85 -14.47 -7.04 -0.37
CA ALA A 85 -15.26 -7.61 0.73
C ALA A 85 -16.11 -6.54 1.44
N MET A 86 -15.57 -5.33 1.63
CA MET A 86 -16.30 -4.17 2.15
C MET A 86 -17.45 -3.78 1.22
N ASN A 87 -17.24 -3.79 -0.10
CA ASN A 87 -18.27 -3.55 -1.11
C ASN A 87 -19.46 -4.52 -0.97
N LYS A 88 -19.20 -5.77 -0.57
CA LYS A 88 -20.21 -6.81 -0.33
C LYS A 88 -20.96 -6.67 1.01
N GLY A 89 -20.59 -5.68 1.85
CA GLY A 89 -21.24 -5.41 3.14
C GLY A 89 -20.60 -6.07 4.35
N LYS A 90 -19.41 -6.65 4.19
CA LYS A 90 -18.72 -7.32 5.30
C LYS A 90 -18.08 -6.29 6.24
N ARG A 91 -18.64 -6.14 7.45
CA ARG A 91 -18.14 -5.20 8.48
C ARG A 91 -16.68 -5.46 8.89
N TRP A 92 -16.27 -6.74 8.97
CA TRP A 92 -14.90 -7.12 9.33
C TRP A 92 -13.85 -6.63 8.31
N ALA A 93 -14.25 -6.46 7.05
CA ALA A 93 -13.33 -5.97 6.02
C ALA A 93 -12.87 -4.54 6.28
N ARG A 94 -13.74 -3.68 6.84
CA ARG A 94 -13.34 -2.33 7.28
C ARG A 94 -12.29 -2.35 8.37
N LEU A 95 -12.43 -3.26 9.33
CA LEU A 95 -11.49 -3.40 10.44
C LEU A 95 -10.14 -3.92 9.95
N ALA A 96 -10.12 -4.84 8.99
CA ALA A 96 -8.89 -5.34 8.38
C ALA A 96 -8.18 -4.29 7.51
N LEU A 97 -8.93 -3.37 6.88
CA LEU A 97 -8.36 -2.28 6.08
C LEU A 97 -7.61 -1.23 6.92
N VAL A 98 -7.91 -1.09 8.21
CA VAL A 98 -7.20 -0.16 9.12
C VAL A 98 -5.72 -0.53 9.30
N PRO A 99 -5.36 -1.74 9.77
CA PRO A 99 -3.96 -2.13 9.87
C PRO A 99 -3.29 -2.17 8.50
N LEU A 100 -4.00 -2.55 7.42
CA LEU A 100 -3.45 -2.51 6.06
C LEU A 100 -3.09 -1.08 5.61
N ALA A 101 -3.88 -0.07 5.97
CA ALA A 101 -3.55 1.32 5.71
C ALA A 101 -2.33 1.75 6.54
N ALA A 102 -2.28 1.39 7.82
CA ALA A 102 -1.14 1.70 8.68
C ALA A 102 0.16 1.05 8.17
N PHE A 103 0.11 -0.22 7.77
CA PHE A 103 1.22 -0.92 7.14
C PHE A 103 1.63 -0.25 5.82
N GLY A 104 0.66 0.19 5.01
CA GLY A 104 0.95 0.94 3.77
C GLY A 104 1.67 2.27 4.04
N VAL A 105 1.28 3.01 5.09
CA VAL A 105 1.96 4.25 5.50
C VAL A 105 3.40 3.97 5.96
N VAL A 106 3.59 2.95 6.82
CA VAL A 106 4.92 2.56 7.30
C VAL A 106 5.80 2.09 6.14
N HIS A 107 5.26 1.28 5.24
CA HIS A 107 5.95 0.82 4.04
C HIS A 107 6.38 1.99 3.15
N ALA A 108 5.46 2.93 2.87
CA ALA A 108 5.77 4.13 2.10
C ALA A 108 6.87 4.99 2.76
N ALA A 109 6.84 5.13 4.09
CA ALA A 109 7.86 5.87 4.83
C ALA A 109 9.23 5.19 4.78
N ILE A 110 9.30 3.86 4.94
CA ILE A 110 10.55 3.09 4.84
C ILE A 110 11.12 3.21 3.42
N VAL A 111 10.28 3.00 2.40
CA VAL A 111 10.69 3.05 1.00
C VAL A 111 11.21 4.44 0.64
N PHE A 112 10.48 5.49 1.03
CA PHE A 112 10.88 6.87 0.76
C PHE A 112 12.16 7.27 1.52
N GLY A 113 12.36 6.76 2.73
CA GLY A 113 13.58 7.01 3.51
C GLY A 113 14.80 6.25 2.98
N ALA A 114 14.61 5.06 2.41
CA ALA A 114 15.69 4.24 1.87
C ALA A 114 16.10 4.63 0.45
N LEU A 115 15.19 5.27 -0.32
CA LEU A 115 15.38 5.50 -1.74
C LEU A 115 15.02 6.95 -2.07
N SER A 116 16.00 7.74 -2.50
CA SER A 116 15.81 9.15 -2.88
C SER A 116 15.33 9.27 -4.32
N SER A 117 14.18 8.67 -4.65
CA SER A 117 13.62 8.71 -6.00
C SER A 117 12.28 9.47 -6.06
N PRO A 118 12.11 10.42 -6.99
CA PRO A 118 10.84 11.14 -7.16
C PRO A 118 9.69 10.21 -7.57
N LEU A 119 9.99 9.03 -8.13
CA LEU A 119 9.00 8.01 -8.49
C LEU A 119 8.26 7.44 -7.27
N LEU A 120 8.81 7.62 -6.07
CA LEU A 120 8.23 7.13 -4.81
C LEU A 120 7.22 8.11 -4.20
N ALA A 121 7.11 9.33 -4.74
CA ALA A 121 6.05 10.27 -4.35
C ALA A 121 4.64 9.67 -4.56
N GLY A 122 4.48 8.79 -5.54
CA GLY A 122 3.24 8.05 -5.77
C GLY A 122 2.85 7.12 -4.62
N LEU A 123 3.80 6.57 -3.86
CA LEU A 123 3.53 5.75 -2.68
C LEU A 123 3.02 6.59 -1.51
N LEU A 124 3.59 7.79 -1.30
CA LEU A 124 3.09 8.73 -0.29
C LEU A 124 1.66 9.20 -0.64
N ALA A 125 1.41 9.48 -1.91
CA ALA A 125 0.07 9.79 -2.39
C ALA A 125 -0.90 8.62 -2.16
N ALA A 126 -0.50 7.39 -2.51
CA ALA A 126 -1.29 6.18 -2.27
C ALA A 126 -1.62 6.01 -0.77
N ALA A 127 -0.65 6.22 0.12
CA ALA A 127 -0.82 6.16 1.56
C ALA A 127 -1.84 7.21 2.06
N GLY A 128 -1.74 8.46 1.60
CA GLY A 128 -2.71 9.52 1.94
C GLY A 128 -4.12 9.22 1.46
N VAL A 129 -4.26 8.67 0.24
CA VAL A 129 -5.55 8.23 -0.30
C VAL A 129 -6.11 7.05 0.50
N ALA A 130 -5.28 6.07 0.91
CA ALA A 130 -5.69 4.95 1.74
C ALA A 130 -6.19 5.40 3.12
N VAL A 131 -5.51 6.36 3.76
CA VAL A 131 -5.97 6.97 5.03
C VAL A 131 -7.32 7.65 4.83
N SER A 132 -7.49 8.40 3.74
CA SER A 132 -8.77 9.04 3.40
C SER A 132 -9.89 8.01 3.16
N ALA A 133 -9.56 6.88 2.52
CA ALA A 133 -10.47 5.76 2.32
C ALA A 133 -10.90 5.14 3.65
N VAL A 134 -9.98 4.97 4.61
CA VAL A 134 -10.30 4.52 5.96
C VAL A 134 -11.25 5.51 6.63
N VAL A 135 -10.92 6.80 6.71
CA VAL A 135 -11.76 7.81 7.37
C VAL A 135 -13.18 7.81 6.80
N THR A 136 -13.31 7.82 5.46
CA THR A 136 -14.63 7.78 4.79
C THR A 136 -15.41 6.49 5.04
N SER A 137 -14.71 5.36 5.27
CA SER A 137 -15.33 4.08 5.65
C SER A 137 -15.97 4.10 7.04
N PHE A 138 -15.53 4.99 7.93
CA PHE A 138 -16.01 5.12 9.31
C PHE A 138 -16.97 6.29 9.54
N LEU A 139 -17.28 7.07 8.50
CA LEU A 139 -18.28 8.14 8.57
C LEU A 139 -19.67 7.63 8.98
N PRO A 140 -20.51 8.47 9.61
CA PRO A 140 -21.80 8.05 10.20
C PRO A 140 -22.71 7.35 9.19
N ALA A 141 -22.82 7.89 7.97
CA ALA A 141 -23.62 7.30 6.90
C ALA A 141 -23.14 5.89 6.48
N SER A 142 -21.82 5.64 6.57
CA SER A 142 -21.27 4.30 6.35
C SER A 142 -21.64 3.38 7.52
N ARG A 143 -21.52 3.83 8.78
CA ARG A 143 -21.84 3.01 9.97
C ARG A 143 -23.28 2.49 9.94
N VAL A 144 -24.25 3.34 9.62
CA VAL A 144 -25.68 2.97 9.52
C VAL A 144 -25.91 1.82 8.53
N TRP A 145 -25.20 1.79 7.40
CA TRP A 145 -25.35 0.71 6.42
C TRP A 145 -24.78 -0.63 6.90
N PHE A 146 -23.68 -0.62 7.64
CA PHE A 146 -23.09 -1.84 8.19
C PHE A 146 -23.78 -2.32 9.49
N GLU A 147 -24.51 -1.45 10.18
CA GLU A 147 -25.26 -1.76 11.40
C GLU A 147 -26.71 -2.13 11.12
N GLY A 148 -27.35 -1.49 10.13
CA GLY A 148 -28.71 -1.81 9.66
C GLY A 148 -28.84 -3.14 8.93
N GLY A 149 -27.76 -3.91 8.78
CA GLY A 149 -27.77 -5.32 8.34
C GLY A 149 -27.98 -6.32 9.48
N ARG A 150 -28.14 -5.86 10.73
CA ARG A 150 -28.68 -6.64 11.85
C ARG A 150 -30.19 -6.40 11.95
N ALA A 151 -30.94 -7.00 11.04
CA ALA A 151 -32.37 -7.24 11.15
C ALA A 151 -32.68 -8.51 10.37
#